data_AF-A0AAV9LKR2-F1
#
_entry.id   AF-A0AAV9LKR2-F1
#
_cell.length_a   1.000
_cell.length_b   1.000
_cell.length_c   1.000
_cell.angle_alpha   90.00
_cell.angle_beta   90.00
_cell.angle_gamma   90.00
#
_symmetry.space_group_name_H-M   'P 1'
#
loop_
_entity.id
_entity.type
_entity.pdbx_description
1 polymer ?
#
loop_
_entity_poly.entity_id
_entity_poly.type
_entity_poly.pdbx_seq_one_letter_code
_entity_poly.pdbx_strand_id
1 'polypeptide(L)'
;MFRRFPSLFCYNIEENLEPKFDYFVVEMGREMKELNVFPQYFSFSLENRIKPRHMMCVEKGVCLSLPVMLKSHESRFRDRLEVCCSSSMPVRQSPFWYCTKFDHNVT
;
A
#
# COMPACT_ATOMS: atom_id res chain seq x y z
N MET A 1 -12.07 -9.14 6.40
CA MET A 1 -11.03 -9.54 7.34
C MET A 1 -10.83 -11.05 7.41
N PHE A 2 -11.04 -11.59 8.61
CA PHE A 2 -10.64 -12.92 9.07
C PHE A 2 -11.21 -14.10 8.28
N ARG A 3 -12.46 -14.02 7.80
CA ARG A 3 -13.07 -15.09 6.97
C ARG A 3 -12.39 -15.28 5.61
N ARG A 4 -11.71 -14.25 5.10
CA ARG A 4 -11.05 -14.27 3.77
C ARG A 4 -9.55 -14.54 3.86
N PHE A 5 -8.97 -14.44 5.06
CA PHE A 5 -7.55 -14.63 5.30
C PHE A 5 -7.34 -15.27 6.68
N PRO A 6 -7.71 -16.55 6.84
CA PRO A 6 -7.62 -17.24 8.12
C PRO A 6 -6.17 -17.42 8.58
N SER A 7 -5.19 -17.39 7.68
CA SER A 7 -3.76 -17.42 8.00
C SER A 7 -3.30 -16.24 8.87
N LEU A 8 -4.13 -15.19 9.03
CA LEU A 8 -3.83 -14.10 9.95
C LEU A 8 -3.64 -14.59 11.40
N PHE A 9 -4.36 -15.65 11.80
CA PHE A 9 -4.25 -16.24 13.13
C PHE A 9 -2.91 -16.96 13.38
N CYS A 10 -2.11 -17.18 12.34
CA CYS A 10 -0.81 -17.84 12.46
C CYS A 10 0.34 -16.84 12.67
N TYR A 11 0.09 -15.54 12.63
CA TYR A 11 1.12 -14.52 12.84
C TYR A 11 1.16 -14.07 14.29
N ASN A 12 2.37 -13.87 14.81
CA ASN A 12 2.59 -13.24 16.11
C ASN A 12 2.12 -11.77 16.07
N ILE A 13 1.45 -11.32 17.12
CA ILE A 13 0.94 -9.94 17.20
C ILE A 13 2.11 -8.95 17.29
N GLU A 14 2.91 -9.06 18.35
CA GLU A 14 4.00 -8.13 18.70
C GLU A 14 5.13 -8.12 17.68
N GLU A 15 5.49 -9.30 17.14
CA GLU A 15 6.63 -9.43 16.23
C GLU A 15 6.27 -9.24 14.75
N ASN A 16 4.97 -9.26 14.40
CA ASN A 16 4.55 -9.26 12.99
C ASN A 16 3.40 -8.32 12.67
N LEU A 17 2.26 -8.47 13.34
CA LEU A 17 1.06 -7.72 12.98
C LEU A 17 1.16 -6.26 13.41
N GLU A 18 1.54 -6.01 14.66
CA GLU A 18 1.68 -4.68 15.25
C GLU A 18 2.70 -3.81 14.48
N PRO A 19 3.98 -4.23 14.29
CA PRO A 19 4.95 -3.39 13.58
C PRO A 19 4.56 -3.11 12.12
N LYS A 20 3.86 -4.05 11.46
CA LYS A 20 3.35 -3.83 10.09
C LYS A 20 2.15 -2.91 10.07
N PHE A 21 1.28 -2.99 11.06
CA PHE A 21 0.12 -2.12 11.21
C PHE A 21 0.54 -0.69 11.53
N ASP A 22 1.50 -0.52 12.45
CA ASP A 22 2.03 0.79 12.81
C ASP A 22 2.69 1.47 11.61
N TYR A 23 3.54 0.74 10.88
CA TYR A 23 4.11 1.27 9.63
C TYR A 23 3.02 1.64 8.61
N PHE A 24 1.96 0.84 8.51
CA PHE A 24 0.87 1.09 7.58
C PHE A 24 0.09 2.37 7.89
N VAL A 25 -0.22 2.62 9.16
CA VAL A 25 -1.04 3.76 9.58
C VAL A 25 -0.18 5.01 9.77
N VAL A 26 0.96 4.90 10.45
CA VAL A 26 1.78 6.04 10.86
C VAL A 26 2.69 6.49 9.73
N GLU A 27 3.46 5.56 9.14
CA GLU A 27 4.49 5.91 8.15
C GLU A 27 3.92 6.01 6.74
N MET A 28 3.00 5.11 6.36
CA MET A 28 2.36 5.16 5.05
C MET A 28 1.11 6.06 5.02
N GLY A 29 0.57 6.47 6.17
CA GLY A 29 -0.61 7.34 6.26
C GLY A 29 -1.89 6.72 5.71
N ARG A 30 -2.04 5.39 5.74
CA ARG A 30 -3.15 4.70 5.06
C ARG A 30 -4.30 4.31 5.97
N GLU A 31 -5.49 4.20 5.38
CA GLU A 31 -6.69 3.78 6.10
C GLU A 31 -6.79 2.27 6.30
N MET A 32 -7.22 1.87 7.49
CA MET A 32 -7.49 0.47 7.85
C MET A 32 -8.47 -0.23 6.89
N LYS A 33 -9.34 0.53 6.18
CA LYS A 33 -10.25 -0.04 5.18
C LYS A 33 -9.52 -0.76 4.05
N GLU A 34 -8.32 -0.31 3.66
CA GLU A 34 -7.52 -1.01 2.65
C GLU A 34 -7.06 -2.39 3.15
N LEU A 35 -6.70 -2.53 4.42
CA LEU A 35 -6.33 -3.82 5.01
C LEU A 35 -7.52 -4.79 5.05
N ASN A 36 -8.73 -4.29 5.26
CA ASN A 36 -9.93 -5.12 5.19
C ASN A 36 -10.17 -5.73 3.81
N VAL A 37 -9.81 -4.99 2.76
CA VAL A 37 -9.89 -5.40 1.35
C VAL A 37 -8.69 -6.26 0.97
N PHE A 38 -7.51 -5.97 1.49
CA PHE A 38 -6.24 -6.62 1.17
C PHE A 38 -5.49 -7.11 2.43
N PRO A 39 -6.04 -8.10 3.15
CA PRO A 39 -5.42 -8.62 4.38
C PRO A 39 -4.07 -9.30 4.13
N GLN A 40 -3.78 -9.69 2.88
CA GLN A 40 -2.50 -10.26 2.49
C GLN A 40 -1.32 -9.29 2.70
N TYR A 41 -1.58 -8.00 2.95
CA TYR A 41 -0.56 -7.06 3.41
C TYR A 41 0.36 -7.68 4.49
N PHE A 42 -0.22 -8.33 5.50
CA PHE A 42 0.52 -8.92 6.60
C PHE A 42 1.41 -10.11 6.20
N SER A 43 1.18 -10.73 5.04
CA SER A 43 2.06 -11.79 4.54
C SER A 43 3.37 -11.29 3.93
N PHE A 44 3.48 -10.00 3.61
CA PHE A 44 4.70 -9.44 3.04
C PHE A 44 5.72 -9.08 4.14
N SER A 45 7.00 -9.20 3.82
CA SER A 45 8.08 -8.74 4.70
C SER A 45 8.04 -7.23 4.85
N LEU A 46 8.10 -6.74 6.10
CA LEU A 46 8.14 -5.31 6.38
C LEU A 46 9.41 -4.69 5.79
N GLU A 47 10.57 -5.24 6.16
CA GLU A 47 11.89 -4.72 5.78
C GLU A 47 12.24 -4.98 4.31
N ASN A 48 11.90 -6.15 3.76
CA ASN A 48 12.36 -6.53 2.42
C ASN A 48 11.36 -6.21 1.29
N ARG A 49 10.12 -5.83 1.63
CA ARG A 49 9.06 -5.62 0.62
C ARG A 49 8.23 -4.37 0.83
N ILE A 50 7.68 -4.18 2.03
CA ILE A 50 6.76 -3.07 2.30
C ILE A 50 7.53 -1.74 2.31
N LYS A 51 8.52 -1.59 3.20
CA LYS A 51 9.30 -0.36 3.34
C LYS A 51 10.01 0.05 2.03
N PRO A 52 10.78 -0.82 1.35
CA PRO A 52 11.52 -0.40 0.16
C PRO A 52 10.59 0.10 -0.96
N ARG A 53 9.44 -0.56 -1.15
CA ARG A 53 8.49 -0.16 -2.20
C ARG A 53 7.70 1.08 -1.85
N HIS A 54 7.35 1.25 -0.58
CA HIS A 54 6.74 2.49 -0.11
C HIS A 54 7.68 3.68 -0.36
N MET A 55 8.96 3.58 0.03
CA MET A 55 9.95 4.64 -0.19
C MET A 55 10.11 4.98 -1.68
N MET A 56 10.18 3.98 -2.56
CA MET A 56 10.24 4.23 -4.01
C MET A 56 8.98 4.93 -4.55
N CYS A 57 7.81 4.67 -3.97
CA CYS A 57 6.58 5.38 -4.31
C CYS A 57 6.65 6.85 -3.85
N VAL A 58 7.12 7.10 -2.63
CA VAL A 58 7.29 8.44 -2.05
C VAL A 58 8.30 9.26 -2.86
N GLU A 59 9.47 8.71 -3.18
CA GLU A 59 10.50 9.36 -3.99
C GLU A 59 10.00 9.79 -5.38
N LYS A 60 9.06 9.02 -5.94
CA LYS A 60 8.42 9.29 -7.23
C LYS A 60 7.14 10.12 -7.12
N GLY A 61 6.68 10.44 -5.92
CA GLY A 61 5.43 11.17 -5.68
C GLY A 61 4.18 10.42 -6.16
N VAL A 62 4.19 9.09 -6.14
CA VAL A 62 3.09 8.25 -6.64
C VAL A 62 2.42 7.49 -5.51
N CYS A 63 1.09 7.38 -5.57
CA CYS A 63 0.33 6.54 -4.65
C CYS A 63 -0.25 5.33 -5.40
N LEU A 64 0.30 4.15 -5.13
CA LEU A 64 -0.19 2.89 -5.69
C LEU A 64 -1.10 2.16 -4.69
N SER A 65 -2.08 1.41 -5.19
CA SER A 65 -2.86 0.51 -4.33
C SER A 65 -1.99 -0.62 -3.79
N LEU A 66 -2.30 -1.14 -2.59
CA LEU A 66 -1.50 -2.21 -1.96
C LEU A 66 -1.29 -3.45 -2.85
N PRO A 67 -2.30 -3.96 -3.60
CA PRO A 67 -2.07 -5.10 -4.48
C PRO A 67 -1.06 -4.79 -5.58
N VAL A 68 -1.14 -3.60 -6.20
CA VAL A 68 -0.21 -3.19 -7.26
C VAL A 68 1.19 -3.00 -6.68
N MET A 69 1.29 -2.33 -5.53
CA MET A 69 2.56 -2.06 -4.86
C MET A 69 3.24 -3.35 -4.38
N LEU A 70 2.50 -4.29 -3.79
CA LEU A 70 3.09 -5.42 -3.05
C LEU A 70 3.08 -6.75 -3.81
N LYS A 71 2.03 -7.06 -4.59
CA LYS A 71 1.94 -8.34 -5.32
C LYS A 71 2.75 -8.36 -6.61
N SER A 72 2.94 -7.21 -7.26
CA SER A 72 3.62 -7.15 -8.55
C SER A 72 5.07 -7.61 -8.46
N HIS A 73 5.56 -8.32 -9.46
CA HIS A 73 6.99 -8.56 -9.62
C HIS A 73 7.76 -7.24 -9.79
N GLU A 74 9.08 -7.28 -9.55
CA GLU A 74 9.89 -6.06 -9.52
C GLU A 74 9.82 -5.26 -10.82
N SER A 75 9.99 -5.90 -11.99
CA SER A 75 9.88 -5.23 -13.29
C SER A 75 8.55 -4.50 -13.45
N ARG A 76 7.44 -5.21 -13.24
CA ARG A 76 6.09 -4.61 -13.33
C ARG A 76 5.85 -3.51 -12.32
N PHE A 77 6.44 -3.60 -11.12
CA PHE A 77 6.38 -2.52 -10.14
C PHE A 77 7.14 -1.29 -10.62
N ARG A 78 8.36 -1.45 -11.16
CA ARG A 78 9.16 -0.36 -11.74
C ARG A 78 8.45 0.29 -12.93
N ASP A 79 7.89 -0.50 -13.84
CA ASP A 79 7.11 0.01 -14.98
C ASP A 79 5.95 0.91 -14.51
N ARG A 80 5.27 0.52 -13.42
CA ARG A 80 4.17 1.31 -12.85
C ARG A 80 4.63 2.60 -12.18
N LEU A 81 5.81 2.62 -11.56
CA LEU A 81 6.40 3.85 -11.02
C LEU A 81 6.72 4.85 -12.14
N GLU A 82 7.24 4.38 -13.27
CA GLU A 82 7.64 5.23 -14.40
C GLU A 82 6.45 5.83 -15.16
N VAL A 83 5.42 5.02 -15.43
CA VAL A 83 4.20 5.49 -16.12
C VAL A 83 3.47 6.58 -15.31
N CYS A 84 3.50 6.48 -13.99
CA CYS A 84 2.86 7.46 -13.11
C CYS A 84 3.71 8.74 -12.90
N CYS A 85 5.01 8.72 -13.20
CA CYS A 85 5.90 9.88 -13.07
C CYS A 85 5.77 10.87 -14.23
N SER A 86 5.23 10.44 -15.38
CA SER A 86 5.10 11.22 -16.62
C SER A 86 3.66 11.58 -16.99
N SER A 87 2.68 11.02 -16.27
CA SER A 87 1.25 11.29 -16.48
C SER A 87 0.75 12.23 -15.39
N SER A 88 0.15 13.37 -15.76
CA SER A 88 -0.55 14.23 -14.80
C SER A 88 -1.51 13.40 -13.94
N MET A 89 -1.66 13.79 -12.67
CA MET A 89 -2.64 13.22 -11.73
C MET A 89 -3.96 12.87 -12.44
N PRO A 90 -4.50 11.64 -12.29
CA PRO A 90 -5.70 11.23 -13.00
C PRO A 90 -6.86 12.21 -12.73
N VAL A 91 -7.54 12.66 -13.78
CA VAL A 91 -8.67 13.60 -13.69
C VAL A 91 -9.82 13.05 -12.84
N ARG A 92 -10.69 13.92 -12.30
CA ARG A 92 -11.81 13.60 -11.37
C ARG A 92 -12.74 12.45 -11.76
N GLN A 93 -12.79 12.10 -13.05
CA GLN A 93 -13.65 11.05 -13.60
C GLN A 93 -12.90 9.74 -13.86
N SER A 94 -11.59 9.71 -13.59
CA SER A 94 -10.76 8.54 -13.74
C SER A 94 -11.14 7.49 -12.69
N PRO A 95 -11.25 6.21 -13.05
CA PRO A 95 -11.40 5.11 -12.10
C PRO A 95 -10.28 5.07 -11.04
N PHE A 96 -9.14 5.72 -11.32
CA PHE A 96 -7.99 5.83 -10.43
C PHE A 96 -8.02 7.07 -9.50
N TRP A 97 -9.04 7.94 -9.62
CA TRP A 97 -9.19 9.16 -8.81
C TRP A 97 -9.30 8.89 -7.30
N TYR A 98 -9.89 7.76 -6.91
CA TYR A 98 -10.07 7.42 -5.49
C TYR A 98 -8.76 7.14 -4.75
N CYS A 99 -7.65 6.85 -5.46
CA CYS A 99 -6.35 6.63 -4.84
C CYS A 99 -5.60 7.94 -4.48
N THR A 100 -6.03 9.09 -5.01
CA THR A 100 -5.29 10.37 -4.89
C THR A 100 -6.00 11.41 -4.03
N LYS A 101 -7.17 11.08 -3.47
CA LYS A 101 -8.02 11.95 -2.65
C LYS A 101 -7.71 11.93 -1.15
N PHE A 102 -6.73 11.14 -0.72
CA PHE A 102 -6.39 11.03 0.71
C PHE A 102 -5.61 12.23 1.26
N ASP A 103 -5.08 13.12 0.41
CA ASP A 103 -4.18 14.19 0.86
C ASP A 103 -4.82 15.55 1.16
N HIS A 104 -6.15 15.71 1.12
CA HIS A 104 -6.77 16.98 1.57
C HIS A 104 -8.14 16.77 2.19
N ASN A 105 -8.15 16.37 3.46
CA ASN A 105 -9.21 16.71 4.42
C ASN A 105 -8.68 16.65 5.86
N VAL A 106 -7.53 17.27 6.10
CA VAL A 106 -7.20 17.85 7.41
C VAL A 106 -7.24 19.36 7.19
N THR A 107 -8.06 20.02 8.00
CA THR A 107 -8.40 21.45 8.07
C THR A 107 -7.42 22.43 7.46
#